data_AF-A0A2E6BQV7-F1
#
_entry.id   AF-A0A2E6BQV7-F1
#
_cell.length_a   1.000
_cell.length_b   1.000
_cell.length_c   1.000
_cell.angle_alpha   90.00
_cell.angle_beta   90.00
_cell.angle_gamma   90.00
#
_symmetry.space_group_name_H-M   'P 1'
#
loop_
_entity.id
_entity.type
_entity.pdbx_description
1 polymer ?
#
loop_
_entity_poly.entity_id
_entity_poly.type
_entity_poly.pdbx_seq_one_letter_code
_entity_poly.pdbx_strand_id
1 'polypeptide(L)' 'MVQVTRKDEREANENIIRRFNRKVLQSGVLAQAKASMRFSKPISKPERRTKAIIRKQRKAEKLNKARLGIR' A
#
# COMPACT_ATOMS: atom_id res chain seq x y z
N MET A 1 -3.59 9.59 -14.33
CA MET A 1 -3.85 8.44 -15.22
C MET A 1 -2.65 7.51 -15.16
N VAL A 2 -2.83 6.23 -14.78
CA VAL A 2 -1.72 5.28 -14.73
C VAL A 2 -1.47 4.78 -16.15
N GLN A 3 -0.29 5.04 -16.69
CA GLN A 3 0.11 4.58 -18.01
C GLN A 3 1.39 3.73 -17.97
N VAL A 4 1.41 2.69 -18.80
CA VAL A 4 2.56 1.83 -19.04
C VAL A 4 2.73 1.68 -20.54
N THR A 5 3.89 2.10 -21.03
CA THR A 5 4.31 1.89 -22.42
C THR A 5 5.13 0.60 -22.52
N ARG A 6 5.20 0.03 -23.72
CA ARG A 6 6.17 -1.02 -24.05
C ARG A 6 7.57 -0.44 -24.00
N LYS A 7 8.50 -1.19 -23.43
CA LYS A 7 9.92 -0.79 -23.39
C LYS A 7 10.69 -1.36 -24.56
N ASP A 8 10.44 -2.64 -24.87
CA ASP A 8 11.06 -3.37 -25.96
C ASP A 8 9.96 -3.97 -26.85
N GLU A 9 10.24 -4.09 -28.15
CA GLU A 9 9.29 -4.67 -29.12
C GLU A 9 9.03 -6.17 -28.85
N ARG A 10 9.99 -6.86 -28.23
CA ARG A 10 9.88 -8.29 -27.87
C ARG A 10 9.24 -8.52 -26.49
N GLU A 11 8.69 -7.49 -25.85
CA GLU A 11 8.04 -7.66 -24.57
C GLU A 11 6.72 -8.43 -24.70
N ALA A 12 6.61 -9.58 -24.02
CA ALA A 12 5.35 -10.30 -23.91
C ALA A 12 4.24 -9.44 -23.28
N ASN A 13 3.02 -9.52 -23.83
CA ASN A 13 1.89 -8.71 -23.38
C ASN A 13 1.56 -8.90 -21.88
N GLU A 14 1.77 -10.10 -21.35
CA GLU A 14 1.57 -10.43 -19.93
C GLU A 14 2.45 -9.58 -19.00
N ASN A 15 3.69 -9.31 -19.41
CA ASN A 15 4.62 -8.50 -18.64
C ASN A 15 4.15 -7.04 -18.55
N ILE A 16 3.57 -6.52 -19.63
CA ILE A 16 2.98 -5.18 -19.67
C ILE A 16 1.80 -5.10 -18.69
N ILE A 17 0.89 -6.09 -18.75
CA ILE A 17 -0.28 -6.18 -17.86
C ILE A 17 0.17 -6.26 -16.40
N ARG A 18 1.20 -7.07 -16.10
CA ARG A 18 1.73 -7.21 -14.74
C ARG A 18 2.30 -5.90 -14.20
N ARG A 19 3.03 -5.14 -15.02
CA ARG A 19 3.53 -3.80 -14.65
C ARG A 19 2.41 -2.81 -14.45
N PHE A 20 1.41 -2.83 -15.33
CA PHE A 20 0.22 -2.00 -15.20
C PHE A 20 -0.48 -2.27 -13.87
N ASN A 21 -0.76 -3.53 -13.55
CA ASN A 21 -1.37 -3.93 -12.29
C ASN A 21 -0.53 -3.48 -11.08
N ARG A 22 0.81 -3.65 -11.14
CA ARG A 22 1.70 -3.16 -10.07
C ARG A 22 1.62 -1.65 -9.90
N LYS A 23 1.63 -0.87 -11.00
CA LYS A 23 1.51 0.60 -10.94
C LYS A 23 0.14 1.04 -10.43
N VAL A 24 -0.94 0.37 -10.83
CA VAL A 24 -2.30 0.65 -10.33
C VAL A 24 -2.36 0.42 -8.82
N LEU A 25 -1.83 -0.70 -8.33
CA LEU A 25 -1.78 -0.98 -6.88
C LEU A 25 -0.91 0.04 -6.12
N GLN A 26 0.27 0.38 -6.64
CA GLN A 26 1.16 1.37 -6.03
C GLN A 26 0.57 2.78 -6.01
N SER A 27 -0.17 3.17 -7.06
CA SER A 27 -0.82 4.48 -7.13
C SER A 27 -1.93 4.66 -6.10
N GLY A 28 -2.46 3.56 -5.53
CA GLY A 28 -3.52 3.61 -4.54
C GLY A 28 -4.89 4.07 -5.09
N VAL A 29 -5.02 4.28 -6.40
CA VAL A 29 -6.25 4.79 -7.05
C VAL A 29 -7.47 3.95 -6.69
N LEU A 30 -7.34 2.62 -6.63
CA LEU A 30 -8.43 1.73 -6.21
C LEU A 30 -8.85 1.95 -4.74
N ALA A 31 -7.89 2.18 -3.85
CA ALA A 31 -8.18 2.41 -2.44
C ALA A 31 -8.86 3.78 -2.25
N GLN A 32 -8.39 4.80 -2.97
CA GLN A 32 -9.00 6.13 -2.96
C GLN A 32 -10.43 6.09 -3.52
N ALA A 33 -10.63 5.47 -4.69
CA ALA A 33 -11.94 5.35 -5.31
C ALA A 33 -12.93 4.59 -4.40
N LYS A 34 -12.48 3.51 -3.75
CA LYS A 34 -13.32 2.79 -2.78
C LYS A 34 -13.64 3.63 -1.55
N ALA A 35 -12.67 4.39 -1.03
CA ALA A 35 -12.88 5.27 0.12
C ALA A 35 -13.83 6.43 -0.20
N SER A 36 -13.89 6.91 -1.44
CA SER A 36 -14.80 7.98 -1.87
C SER A 36 -16.23 7.53 -2.13
N MET A 37 -16.51 6.21 -2.19
CA MET A 37 -17.88 5.71 -2.45
C MET A 37 -18.86 6.06 -1.32
N ARG A 38 -18.36 6.35 -0.11
CA ARG A 38 -19.19 6.70 1.05
C ARG A 38 -18.52 7.85 1.81
N PHE A 39 -19.33 8.75 2.35
CA PHE A 39 -18.84 9.78 3.24
C PHE A 39 -18.35 9.17 4.56
N SER A 40 -17.18 9.62 5.02
CA SER A 40 -16.67 9.34 6.35
C SER A 40 -16.12 10.62 6.96
N LYS A 41 -16.30 10.80 8.27
CA LYS A 41 -15.72 11.95 8.98
C LYS A 41 -14.18 11.86 8.92
N PRO A 42 -13.46 12.99 8.77
CA PRO A 42 -12.01 12.98 8.82
C PRO A 42 -11.54 12.44 10.17
N ILE A 43 -10.42 11.71 10.17
CA ILE A 43 -9.89 11.07 11.38
C ILE A 43 -9.63 12.10 12.49
N SER A 44 -10.18 11.83 13.67
CA SER A 44 -9.98 12.68 14.85
C SER A 44 -8.51 12.66 15.32
N LYS A 45 -8.08 13.71 16.04
CA LYS A 45 -6.71 13.76 16.61
C LYS A 45 -6.43 12.58 17.55
N PRO A 46 -7.33 12.17 18.47
CA PRO A 46 -7.12 11.01 19.33
C PRO A 46 -6.98 9.70 18.53
N GLU A 47 -7.85 9.44 17.57
CA GLU A 47 -7.79 8.22 16.75
C GLU A 47 -6.48 8.13 15.96
N ARG A 48 -6.01 9.26 15.42
CA ARG A 48 -4.72 9.33 14.71
C ARG A 48 -3.57 8.95 15.65
N ARG A 49 -3.58 9.45 16.90
CA ARG A 49 -2.58 9.13 17.93
C ARG A 49 -2.61 7.65 18.29
N THR A 50 -3.78 7.07 18.55
CA THR A 50 -3.92 5.65 18.88
C THR A 50 -3.39 4.75 17.77
N LYS A 51 -3.72 5.05 16.50
CA LYS A 51 -3.17 4.31 15.35
C LYS A 51 -1.64 4.42 15.27
N ALA A 52 -1.07 5.58 15.57
CA ALA A 52 0.39 5.78 15.59
C ALA A 52 1.07 4.98 16.70
N ILE A 53 0.49 4.95 17.91
CA ILE A 53 1.00 4.15 19.04
C ILE A 53 1.03 2.67 18.68
N ILE A 54 -0.07 2.14 18.13
CA ILE A 54 -0.16 0.73 17.70
C ILE A 54 0.90 0.41 16.64
N ARG A 55 1.14 1.30 15.66
CA ARG A 55 2.21 1.10 14.67
C ARG A 55 3.59 1.05 15.32
N LYS A 56 3.85 1.90 16.31
CA LYS A 56 5.12 1.91 17.05
C LYS A 56 5.30 0.61 17.85
N GLN A 57 4.26 0.15 18.54
CA GLN A 57 4.26 -1.11 19.29
C GLN A 57 4.55 -2.30 18.36
N ARG A 58 3.80 -2.45 17.26
CA ARG A 58 4.02 -3.53 16.28
C ARG A 58 5.43 -3.50 15.68
N LYS A 59 6.00 -2.31 15.44
CA LYS A 59 7.37 -2.17 14.95
C LYS A 59 8.39 -2.64 16.00
N ALA A 60 8.19 -2.29 17.26
CA ALA A 60 9.05 -2.71 18.37
C ALA A 60 8.96 -4.23 18.60
N GLU A 61 7.75 -4.79 18.61
CA GLU A 61 7.52 -6.24 18.70
C GLU A 61 8.22 -7.00 17.58
N LYS A 62 8.07 -6.54 16.32
CA LYS A 62 8.74 -7.13 15.17
C LYS A 62 10.26 -7.12 15.32
N LEU A 63 10.83 -6.00 15.79
CA LEU A 63 12.28 -5.88 16.00
C LEU A 63 12.76 -6.81 17.12
N ASN A 64 12.01 -6.92 18.22
CA ASN A 64 12.33 -7.81 19.33
C ASN A 64 12.28 -9.28 18.90
N LYS A 65 11.26 -9.69 18.14
CA LYS A 65 11.16 -11.05 17.57
C LYS A 65 12.37 -11.37 16.67
N ALA A 66 12.73 -10.43 15.78
CA ALA A 66 13.90 -10.58 14.92
C ALA A 66 15.22 -10.70 15.71
N ARG A 67 15.37 -9.94 16.80
CA ARG A 67 16.53 -10.03 17.71
C ARG A 67 16.61 -11.37 18.44
N LEU A 68 15.46 -11.94 18.81
CA LEU A 68 15.37 -13.23 19.49
C LEU A 68 15.47 -14.42 18.52
N GLY A 69 15.64 -14.19 17.21
CA GLY A 69 15.69 -15.25 16.20
C GLY A 69 14.34 -15.95 15.97
N ILE A 70 13.26 -15.40 16.53
CA ILE A 70 11.90 -15.92 16.40
C ILE A 70 11.29 -15.27 15.15
N ARG A 71 11.01 -16.10 14.13
CA ARG A 71 10.36 -15.66 12.88
C ARG A 71 8.89 -15.31 13.09
#